data_AF-A0A2M7VWS4-F1
#
_entry.id   AF-A0A2M7VWS4-F1
#
_cell.length_a   1.000
_cell.length_b   1.000
_cell.length_c   1.000
_cell.angle_alpha   90.00
_cell.angle_beta   90.00
_cell.angle_gamma   90.00
#
_symmetry.space_group_name_H-M   'P 1'
#
loop_
_entity.id
_entity.type
_entity.pdbx_description
1 polymer ?
#
loop_
_entity_poly.entity_id
_entity_poly.type
_entity_poly.pdbx_seq_one_letter_code
_entity_poly.pdbx_strand_id
1 'polypeptide(L)'
;MKNFAEKVWAATKKISRGQVASYQQIANIIKYPRSARAVGNALNKNPYAPIVPCHRVIKSTGEVGGFADGQKKKIALLKKEGIIIKEGRVLGWKKIGPNLNLFHYDKFEGKSQ
;
A
#
# COMPACT_ATOMS: atom_id res chain seq x y z
N MET A 1 -21.92 -4.42 -12.92
CA MET A 1 -20.82 -5.06 -12.15
C MET A 1 -19.59 -4.19 -12.26
N LYS A 2 -18.90 -3.88 -11.15
CA LYS A 2 -17.61 -3.19 -11.23
C LYS A 2 -16.55 -4.09 -11.87
N ASN A 3 -15.81 -3.57 -12.83
CA ASN A 3 -14.71 -4.30 -13.47
C ASN A 3 -13.54 -4.50 -12.48
N PHE A 4 -12.56 -5.33 -12.85
CA PHE A 4 -11.44 -5.67 -11.97
C PHE A 4 -10.68 -4.43 -11.46
N ALA A 5 -10.40 -3.46 -12.33
CA ALA A 5 -9.66 -2.25 -11.97
C ALA A 5 -10.46 -1.38 -10.98
N GLU A 6 -11.78 -1.23 -11.19
CA GLU A 6 -12.65 -0.51 -10.28
C GLU A 6 -12.71 -1.16 -8.89
N LYS A 7 -12.69 -2.49 -8.80
CA LYS A 7 -12.59 -3.21 -7.52
C LYS A 7 -11.26 -2.92 -6.83
N VAL A 8 -10.15 -2.92 -7.57
CA VAL A 8 -8.82 -2.57 -7.06
C VAL A 8 -8.82 -1.15 -6.50
N TRP A 9 -9.26 -0.17 -7.29
CA TRP A 9 -9.28 1.23 -6.87
C TRP A 9 -10.17 1.47 -5.64
N ALA A 10 -11.34 0.83 -5.60
CA ALA A 10 -12.24 0.91 -4.45
C ALA A 10 -11.62 0.30 -3.19
N ALA A 11 -10.89 -0.81 -3.29
CA ALA A 11 -10.17 -1.40 -2.16
C ALA A 11 -9.01 -0.50 -1.70
N THR A 12 -8.22 0.04 -2.63
CA THR A 12 -7.11 0.95 -2.32
C THR A 12 -7.56 2.25 -1.66
N LYS A 13 -8.74 2.78 -2.04
CA LYS A 13 -9.33 3.97 -1.40
C LYS A 13 -9.62 3.78 0.09
N LYS A 14 -9.74 2.53 0.58
CA LYS A 14 -9.98 2.21 1.99
C LYS A 14 -8.71 2.22 2.85
N ILE A 15 -7.52 2.34 2.26
CA ILE A 15 -6.27 2.40 3.03
C ILE A 15 -6.16 3.79 3.64
N SER A 16 -6.21 3.91 4.97
CA SER A 16 -6.11 5.20 5.65
C SER A 16 -4.73 5.83 5.49
N ARG A 17 -4.66 7.14 5.68
CA ARG A 17 -3.39 7.88 5.73
C ARG A 17 -2.48 7.27 6.80
N GLY A 18 -1.18 7.13 6.49
CA GLY A 18 -0.20 6.55 7.42
C GLY A 18 -0.21 5.01 7.46
N GLN A 19 -1.06 4.39 6.64
CA GLN A 19 -1.11 2.94 6.48
C GLN A 19 -0.69 2.53 5.07
N VAL A 20 -0.23 1.28 4.96
CA VAL A 20 0.14 0.64 3.70
C VAL A 20 -0.53 -0.72 3.60
N ALA A 21 -0.79 -1.17 2.38
CA ALA A 21 -1.21 -2.54 2.08
C ALA A 21 -0.32 -3.13 1.00
N SER A 22 -0.25 -4.45 0.87
CA SER A 22 0.46 -5.10 -0.23
C SER A 22 -0.46 -5.34 -1.43
N TYR A 23 0.13 -5.48 -2.61
CA TYR A 23 -0.61 -5.92 -3.79
C TYR A 23 -1.37 -7.24 -3.54
N GLN A 24 -0.78 -8.15 -2.76
CA GLN A 24 -1.41 -9.42 -2.40
C GLN A 24 -2.62 -9.22 -1.48
N GLN A 25 -2.54 -8.29 -0.53
CA GLN A 25 -3.67 -8.01 0.35
C GLN A 25 -4.84 -7.41 -0.42
N ILE A 26 -4.57 -6.48 -1.34
CA ILE A 26 -5.61 -5.95 -2.23
C ILE A 26 -6.23 -7.07 -3.06
N ALA A 27 -5.41 -7.96 -3.65
CA ALA A 27 -5.86 -9.12 -4.41
C ALA A 27 -6.79 -10.03 -3.60
N ASN A 28 -6.46 -10.28 -2.32
CA ASN A 28 -7.29 -11.04 -1.40
C ASN A 28 -8.62 -10.32 -1.08
N ILE A 29 -8.57 -9.01 -0.79
CA ILE A 29 -9.76 -8.20 -0.47
C ILE A 29 -10.78 -8.21 -1.62
N ILE A 30 -10.29 -8.16 -2.87
CA ILE A 30 -11.16 -8.19 -4.05
C ILE A 30 -11.58 -9.61 -4.48
N LYS A 31 -11.19 -10.65 -3.71
CA LYS A 31 -11.45 -12.07 -3.97
C LYS A 31 -10.78 -12.62 -5.25
N TYR A 32 -9.61 -12.10 -5.60
CA TYR A 32 -8.76 -12.59 -6.70
C TYR A 32 -7.33 -12.86 -6.19
N PRO A 33 -7.10 -13.85 -5.32
CA PRO A 33 -5.83 -14.02 -4.59
C PRO A 33 -4.62 -14.29 -5.50
N ARG A 34 -4.81 -14.76 -6.73
CA ARG A 34 -3.71 -15.01 -7.68
C ARG A 34 -3.34 -13.78 -8.54
N SER A 35 -3.93 -12.61 -8.26
CA SER A 35 -3.89 -11.45 -9.16
C SER A 35 -3.03 -10.29 -8.65
N ALA A 36 -2.08 -10.50 -7.72
CA ALA A 36 -1.24 -9.43 -7.18
C ALA A 36 -0.50 -8.59 -8.26
N ARG A 37 0.03 -9.24 -9.31
CA ARG A 37 0.66 -8.53 -10.44
C ARG A 37 -0.36 -7.69 -11.22
N ALA A 38 -1.56 -8.23 -11.45
CA ALA A 38 -2.64 -7.51 -12.13
C ALA A 38 -3.15 -6.31 -11.30
N VAL A 39 -3.16 -6.42 -9.96
CA VAL A 39 -3.42 -5.28 -9.06
C VAL A 39 -2.41 -4.17 -9.30
N GLY A 40 -1.11 -4.49 -9.35
CA GLY A 40 -0.07 -3.51 -9.66
C GLY A 40 -0.30 -2.79 -10.99
N ASN A 41 -0.66 -3.55 -12.04
CA ASN A 41 -0.98 -2.98 -13.35
C ASN A 41 -2.21 -2.06 -13.32
N ALA A 42 -3.26 -2.44 -12.59
CA ALA A 42 -4.45 -1.60 -12.43
C ALA A 42 -4.18 -0.30 -11.65
N LEU A 43 -3.27 -0.35 -10.66
CA LEU A 43 -2.84 0.83 -9.92
C LEU A 43 -1.92 1.74 -10.74
N ASN A 44 -1.09 1.17 -11.61
CA ASN A 44 -0.26 1.94 -12.54
C ASN A 44 -1.10 2.74 -13.54
N LYS A 45 -2.27 2.22 -13.92
CA LYS A 45 -3.22 2.86 -14.84
C LYS A 45 -4.34 3.62 -14.13
N ASN A 46 -4.18 3.95 -12.85
CA ASN A 46 -5.20 4.61 -12.05
C ASN A 46 -5.42 6.08 -12.50
N PRO A 47 -6.56 6.42 -13.12
CA PRO A 47 -6.83 7.80 -13.56
C PRO A 47 -7.27 8.71 -12.40
N TYR A 48 -7.52 8.15 -11.23
CA TYR A 48 -8.06 8.87 -10.06
C TYR A 48 -6.99 9.19 -9.02
N ALA A 49 -5.70 9.16 -9.37
CA ALA A 49 -4.66 9.66 -8.48
C ALA A 49 -4.82 11.18 -8.28
N PRO A 50 -4.65 11.73 -7.05
CA PRO A 50 -4.28 11.07 -5.79
C PRO A 50 -5.48 10.60 -4.93
N ILE A 51 -6.72 10.78 -5.38
CA ILE A 51 -7.95 10.39 -4.64
C ILE A 51 -7.93 8.89 -4.30
N VAL A 52 -7.51 8.06 -5.26
CA VAL A 52 -7.15 6.66 -5.00
C VAL A 52 -5.66 6.63 -4.64
N PRO A 53 -5.30 6.33 -3.36
CA PRO A 53 -3.95 6.51 -2.84
C PRO A 53 -3.04 5.32 -3.22
N CYS A 54 -2.77 5.17 -4.52
CA CYS A 54 -1.97 4.05 -5.05
C CYS A 54 -0.53 4.01 -4.50
N HIS A 55 0.00 5.13 -4.00
CA HIS A 55 1.31 5.17 -3.31
C HIS A 55 1.34 4.36 -2.01
N ARG A 56 0.18 4.09 -1.38
CA ARG A 56 0.05 3.28 -0.16
C ARG A 56 0.10 1.76 -0.42
N VAL A 57 0.22 1.32 -1.67
CA VAL A 57 0.31 -0.12 -2.00
C VAL A 57 1.74 -0.53 -2.29
N ILE A 58 2.28 -1.50 -1.56
CA ILE A 58 3.70 -1.92 -1.61
C ILE A 58 3.87 -3.42 -1.92
N LYS A 59 5.10 -3.92 -2.01
CA LYS A 59 5.35 -5.36 -2.13
C LYS A 59 5.07 -6.07 -0.80
N SER A 60 4.70 -7.34 -0.84
CA SER A 60 4.50 -8.16 0.37
C SER A 60 5.75 -8.29 1.24
N THR A 61 6.93 -8.09 0.65
CA THR A 61 8.25 -8.06 1.31
C THR A 61 8.50 -6.80 2.14
N GLY A 62 7.61 -5.79 2.08
CA GLY A 62 7.80 -4.50 2.73
C GLY A 62 8.57 -3.48 1.89
N GLU A 63 9.10 -3.88 0.74
CA GLU A 63 9.69 -2.95 -0.22
C GLU A 63 8.62 -2.06 -0.87
N VAL A 64 8.92 -0.77 -1.02
CA VAL A 64 8.02 0.23 -1.60
C VAL A 64 7.57 -0.16 -3.02
N GLY A 65 8.47 -0.75 -3.81
CA GLY A 65 8.21 -1.15 -5.20
C GLY A 65 7.99 0.02 -6.15
N GLY A 66 7.50 -0.28 -7.35
CA GLY A 66 7.29 0.71 -8.42
C GLY A 66 6.13 1.69 -8.18
N PHE A 67 6.12 2.76 -8.97
CA PHE A 67 5.10 3.79 -9.00
C PHE A 67 5.07 4.45 -10.37
N ALA A 68 3.89 4.80 -10.88
CA ALA A 68 3.72 5.44 -12.20
C ALA A 68 4.55 6.73 -12.31
N ASP A 69 4.52 7.57 -11.27
CA ASP A 69 5.30 8.81 -11.21
C ASP A 69 6.71 8.63 -10.62
N GLY A 70 7.22 7.39 -10.58
CA GLY A 70 8.54 7.06 -10.06
C GLY A 70 8.60 6.81 -8.55
N GLN A 71 9.50 5.91 -8.17
CA GLN A 71 9.63 5.42 -6.79
C GLN A 71 10.01 6.52 -5.79
N LYS A 72 10.80 7.52 -6.20
CA LYS A 72 11.18 8.66 -5.34
C LYS A 72 9.94 9.45 -4.85
N LYS A 73 8.98 9.71 -5.76
CA LYS A 73 7.73 10.42 -5.43
C LYS A 73 6.87 9.60 -4.47
N LYS A 74 6.77 8.28 -4.70
CA LYS A 74 6.07 7.35 -3.79
C LYS A 74 6.65 7.38 -2.38
N ILE A 75 7.97 7.31 -2.25
CA ILE A 75 8.66 7.41 -0.95
C ILE A 75 8.37 8.76 -0.29
N ALA A 76 8.41 9.86 -1.03
CA ALA A 76 8.12 11.19 -0.49
C ALA A 76 6.67 11.29 0.04
N LEU A 77 5.70 10.75 -0.70
CA LEU A 77 4.30 10.71 -0.26
C LEU A 77 4.11 9.87 1.01
N LEU A 78 4.70 8.67 1.05
CA LEU A 78 4.65 7.80 2.23
C LEU A 78 5.28 8.49 3.46
N LYS A 79 6.44 9.14 3.30
CA LYS A 79 7.09 9.91 4.36
C LYS A 79 6.23 11.09 4.85
N LYS A 80 5.58 11.81 3.94
CA LYS A 80 4.62 12.88 4.29
C LYS A 80 3.42 12.36 5.09
N GLU A 81 3.10 11.07 4.98
CA GLU A 81 2.04 10.41 5.75
C GLU A 81 2.54 9.82 7.08
N GLY A 82 3.80 10.03 7.45
CA GLY A 82 4.40 9.52 8.69
C GLY A 82 5.00 8.12 8.59
N ILE A 83 5.09 7.55 7.38
CA ILE A 83 5.65 6.21 7.18
C ILE A 83 7.17 6.30 7.08
N ILE A 84 7.85 5.57 7.97
CA ILE A 84 9.31 5.51 8.02
C ILE A 84 9.81 4.52 6.97
N ILE A 85 10.72 4.98 6.11
CA ILE A 85 11.31 4.19 5.04
C ILE A 85 12.83 4.18 5.18
N LYS A 86 13.42 2.98 5.27
CA LYS A 86 14.87 2.74 5.30
C LYS A 86 15.23 1.80 4.16
N GLU A 87 16.25 2.15 3.37
CA GLU A 87 16.73 1.32 2.24
C GLU A 87 15.61 0.87 1.28
N GLY A 88 14.64 1.75 1.01
CA GLY A 88 13.51 1.44 0.12
C GLY A 88 12.45 0.50 0.70
N ARG A 89 12.51 0.18 1.99
CA ARG A 89 11.53 -0.64 2.73
C ARG A 89 10.80 0.16 3.79
N VAL A 90 9.53 -0.15 3.99
CA VAL A 90 8.72 0.39 5.09
C VAL A 90 9.14 -0.30 6.40
N LEU A 91 9.60 0.49 7.38
CA LEU A 91 9.94 -0.02 8.70
C LEU A 91 8.68 -0.35 9.50
N GLY A 92 8.74 -1.41 10.32
CA GLY A 92 7.58 -1.88 11.08
C GLY A 92 6.47 -2.50 10.21
N TRP A 93 6.76 -2.78 8.93
CA TRP A 93 5.81 -3.44 8.04
C TRP A 93 5.38 -4.82 8.57
N LYS A 94 4.12 -4.91 8.99
CA LYS A 94 3.44 -6.16 9.33
C LYS A 94 2.28 -6.36 8.36
N LYS A 95 1.99 -7.61 7.98
CA LYS A 95 0.82 -7.92 7.14
C LYS A 95 -0.47 -7.57 7.91
N ILE A 96 -1.24 -6.60 7.43
CA ILE A 96 -2.65 -6.42 7.80
C ILE A 96 -3.42 -7.75 7.60
N GLY A 97 -4.26 -8.12 8.58
CA GLY A 97 -5.14 -9.28 8.50
C GLY A 97 -6.17 -9.19 7.36
N PRO A 98 -6.95 -10.25 7.11
CA PRO A 98 -7.84 -10.36 5.95
C PRO A 98 -8.96 -9.30 5.87
N ASN A 99 -9.27 -8.63 6.99
CA ASN A 99 -10.39 -7.70 7.10
C ASN A 99 -10.01 -6.22 7.13
N LEU A 100 -8.79 -5.83 6.74
CA LEU A 100 -8.26 -4.45 6.90
C LEU A 100 -8.27 -3.94 8.35
N ASN A 101 -8.59 -4.79 9.34
CA ASN A 101 -8.51 -4.43 10.75
C ASN A 101 -7.04 -4.26 11.15
N LEU A 102 -6.76 -3.04 11.63
CA LEU A 102 -5.48 -2.53 12.11
C LEU A 102 -4.86 -3.44 13.17
N PHE A 103 -3.55 -3.64 13.11
CA PHE A 103 -2.75 -3.75 14.33
C PHE A 103 -1.90 -2.49 14.49
N HIS A 104 -1.84 -2.05 15.74
CA HIS A 104 -1.05 -0.95 16.28
C HIS A 104 0.29 -0.77 15.55
N TYR A 105 0.57 0.48 15.18
CA TYR A 105 1.94 0.97 15.12
C TYR A 105 2.48 0.85 16.54
N ASP A 106 3.25 -0.19 16.84
CA ASP A 106 4.14 -0.11 18.00
C ASP A 106 5.03 1.09 17.71
N LYS A 107 4.80 2.21 18.43
CA LYS A 107 5.78 3.29 18.47
C LYS A 107 7.11 2.61 18.75
N PHE A 108 8.07 2.78 17.84
CA PHE A 108 9.45 2.50 18.18
C PHE A 108 9.74 3.42 19.38
N GLU A 109 9.68 2.88 20.60
CA GLU A 109 10.34 3.52 21.72
C GLU A 109 11.81 3.51 21.35
N GLY A 110 12.28 4.67 20.88
CA GLY A 110 13.69 4.98 20.93
C GLY A 110 14.10 4.91 22.39
N LYS A 111 14.56 3.75 22.84
CA LYS A 111 15.45 3.67 23.97
C LYS A 111 16.81 4.11 23.47
N SER A 112 17.00 5.42 23.46
CA SER A 112 18.29 6.01 23.79
C SER A 112 18.42 5.97 25.31
N GLN A 113 18.98 4.89 25.85
CA GLN A 113 19.82 4.86 27.04
C GLN A 113 20.81 3.70 26.86
#